data_AF-A0A090SXA7-F1
#
_entry.id   AF-A0A090SXA7-F1
#
_cell.length_a   1.000
_cell.length_b   1.000
_cell.length_c   1.000
_cell.angle_alpha   90.00
_cell.angle_beta   90.00
_cell.angle_gamma   90.00
#
_symmetry.space_group_name_H-M   'P 1'
#
loop_
_entity.id
_entity.type
_entity.pdbx_description
1 polymer ?
#
loop_
_entity_poly.entity_id
_entity_poly.type
_entity_poly.pdbx_seq_one_letter_code
_entity_poly.pdbx_strand_id
1 'polypeptide(L)'
;MWQYHIDNSLPAIQQLGKGESFQEQFTVESKDGSAQKVITVTVHGTNDDPDVSSAVTLPPGHEDKPYIISGAALLANASDVDANDAGHLSVASLAALKADGSSAGTITDNHNGSFTFTPELNYNGPVRFSYEVHDGHGGSVVTSASAALKPVSDNAQISYASTDHHLAGVTEDRGYIDTHDKLHFEGKLDIVDPDQGEAMFDINYGPQTYTGIGYDTKLGGHILLMRDGHYTYTIRDLQPQVQSLSQGEVLTDQCVVRAKDGTTFTIEVNIHGTNDAPTLSAQTQAVTEDGNSLNGRCKAEILTTVQRSPIR
;
A
#
# COMPACT_ATOMS: atom_id res chain seq x y z
N MET A 1 12.06 44.99 -64.82
CA MET A 1 11.61 43.90 -63.91
C MET A 1 12.63 43.84 -62.79
N TRP A 2 12.18 43.85 -61.54
CA TRP A 2 13.07 43.67 -60.38
C TRP A 2 12.80 42.29 -59.78
N GLN A 3 13.80 41.73 -59.09
CA GLN A 3 13.72 40.45 -58.40
C GLN A 3 14.30 40.63 -57.00
N TYR A 4 13.69 39.98 -56.02
CA TYR A 4 14.15 39.92 -54.63
C TYR A 4 14.39 38.46 -54.27
N HIS A 5 15.53 38.18 -53.64
CA HIS A 5 15.89 36.85 -53.16
C HIS A 5 16.43 36.99 -51.74
N ILE A 6 15.97 36.11 -50.86
CA ILE A 6 16.50 35.99 -49.52
C ILE A 6 16.76 34.51 -49.22
N ASP A 7 17.83 34.24 -48.50
CA ASP A 7 18.14 32.90 -48.02
C ASP A 7 17.33 32.61 -46.74
N ASN A 8 16.39 31.68 -46.84
CA ASN A 8 15.51 31.32 -45.72
C ASN A 8 16.28 30.66 -44.56
N SER A 9 17.49 30.14 -44.79
CA SER A 9 18.29 29.51 -43.74
C SER A 9 19.01 30.50 -42.83
N LEU A 10 18.92 31.81 -43.11
CA LEU A 10 19.54 32.83 -42.28
C LEU A 10 18.89 32.86 -40.89
N PRO A 11 19.68 32.85 -39.79
CA PRO A 11 19.13 32.89 -38.43
C PRO A 11 18.19 34.08 -38.17
N ALA A 12 18.49 35.25 -38.74
CA ALA A 12 17.63 36.44 -38.61
C ALA A 12 16.26 36.29 -39.29
N ILE A 13 16.09 35.29 -40.16
CA ILE A 13 14.83 34.96 -40.84
C ILE A 13 14.11 33.85 -40.10
N GLN A 14 14.84 32.81 -39.69
CA GLN A 14 14.30 31.70 -38.91
C GLN A 14 13.84 32.11 -37.50
N GLN A 15 14.35 33.22 -36.96
CA GLN A 15 13.91 33.75 -35.66
C GLN A 15 12.63 34.59 -35.72
N LEU A 16 12.11 34.87 -36.92
CA LEU A 16 10.90 35.68 -37.07
C LEU A 16 9.68 34.80 -36.82
N GLY A 17 9.13 34.93 -35.62
CA GLY A 17 7.93 34.20 -35.24
C GLY A 17 6.65 34.78 -35.85
N LYS A 18 5.53 34.13 -35.55
CA LYS A 18 4.21 34.53 -36.03
C LYS A 18 3.86 35.97 -35.65
N GLY A 19 3.66 36.82 -36.66
CA GLY A 19 3.30 38.23 -36.47
C GLY A 19 4.51 39.16 -36.42
N GLU A 20 5.72 38.61 -36.36
CA GLU A 20 6.94 39.38 -36.56
C GLU A 20 7.19 39.63 -38.05
N SER A 21 7.91 40.71 -38.33
CA SER A 21 8.34 41.03 -39.68
C SER A 21 9.57 41.91 -39.62
N PHE A 22 10.37 41.86 -40.68
CA PHE A 22 11.39 42.86 -40.92
C PHE A 22 11.20 43.48 -42.30
N GLN A 23 11.72 44.69 -42.44
CA GLN A 23 11.66 45.44 -43.70
C GLN A 23 13.05 45.68 -44.24
N GLU A 24 13.18 45.52 -45.55
CA GLU A 24 14.37 45.86 -46.31
C GLU A 24 14.03 46.92 -47.36
N GLN A 25 14.86 47.96 -47.46
CA GLN A 25 14.62 49.10 -48.34
C GLN A 25 15.69 49.21 -49.41
N PHE A 26 15.27 49.28 -50.67
CA PHE A 26 16.12 49.42 -51.83
C PHE A 26 15.81 50.73 -52.55
N THR A 27 16.82 51.59 -52.76
CA THR A 27 16.64 52.81 -53.56
C THR A 27 17.02 52.53 -55.01
N VAL A 28 16.07 52.74 -55.92
CA VAL A 28 16.32 52.71 -57.36
C VAL A 28 16.35 54.13 -57.91
N GLU A 29 17.30 54.39 -58.80
CA GLU A 29 17.56 55.71 -59.36
C GLU A 29 17.42 55.69 -60.89
N SER A 30 16.91 56.78 -61.48
CA SER A 30 16.92 56.96 -62.93
C SER A 30 18.35 57.13 -63.46
N LYS A 31 18.57 56.80 -64.73
CA LYS A 31 19.91 56.86 -65.34
C LYS A 31 20.58 58.24 -65.25
N ASP A 32 19.78 59.30 -65.24
CA ASP A 32 20.22 60.70 -65.17
C ASP A 32 20.24 61.26 -63.72
N GLY A 33 19.94 60.44 -62.71
CA GLY A 33 19.92 60.82 -61.29
C GLY A 33 18.78 61.78 -60.90
N SER A 34 17.85 62.06 -61.81
CA SER A 34 16.79 63.04 -61.59
C SER A 34 15.62 62.51 -60.76
N ALA A 35 15.47 61.19 -60.65
CA ALA A 35 14.39 60.53 -59.91
C ALA A 35 14.90 59.35 -59.09
N GLN A 36 14.40 59.23 -57.86
CA GLN A 36 14.65 58.10 -56.97
C GLN A 36 13.33 57.52 -56.46
N LYS A 37 13.29 56.21 -56.24
CA LYS A 37 12.15 55.51 -55.62
C LYS A 37 12.68 54.48 -54.61
N VAL A 38 12.10 54.48 -53.42
CA VAL A 38 12.35 53.43 -52.43
C VAL A 38 11.37 52.27 -52.69
N ILE A 39 11.91 51.06 -52.77
CA ILE A 39 11.18 49.80 -52.77
C ILE A 39 11.34 49.22 -51.37
N THR A 40 10.22 49.05 -50.67
CA THR A 40 10.19 48.36 -49.36
C THR A 40 9.72 46.93 -49.58
N VAL A 41 10.55 45.98 -49.15
CA VAL A 41 10.18 44.57 -49.06
C VAL A 41 9.93 44.26 -47.59
N THR A 42 8.75 43.73 -47.27
CA THR A 42 8.42 43.24 -45.92
C THR A 42 8.45 41.72 -45.95
N VAL A 43 9.24 41.12 -45.09
CA VAL A 43 9.25 39.66 -44.88
C VAL A 43 8.51 39.39 -43.59
N HIS A 44 7.54 38.47 -43.65
CA HIS A 44 6.74 38.07 -42.51
C HIS A 44 7.24 36.73 -41.96
N GLY A 45 7.37 36.66 -40.64
CA GLY A 45 7.68 35.44 -39.92
C GLY A 45 6.55 34.42 -39.96
N THR A 46 6.91 33.16 -39.73
CA THR A 46 5.97 32.05 -39.51
C THR A 46 6.12 31.54 -38.08
N ASN A 47 5.23 30.65 -37.67
CA ASN A 47 5.44 29.93 -36.41
C ASN A 47 6.24 28.67 -36.71
N ASP A 48 7.27 28.42 -35.92
CA ASP A 48 8.00 27.17 -35.88
C ASP A 48 7.58 26.37 -34.64
N ASP A 49 7.49 25.04 -34.75
CA ASP A 49 7.14 24.20 -33.60
C ASP A 49 8.35 24.06 -32.65
N PRO A 50 8.13 23.88 -31.34
CA PRO A 50 9.24 23.61 -30.41
C PRO A 50 10.05 22.38 -30.81
N ASP A 51 11.37 22.45 -30.62
CA ASP A 51 12.30 21.34 -30.79
C ASP A 51 12.69 20.73 -29.44
N VAL A 52 12.74 19.39 -29.38
CA VAL A 52 13.21 18.66 -28.19
C VAL A 52 14.37 17.75 -28.55
N SER A 53 15.57 18.16 -28.15
CA SER A 53 16.82 17.48 -28.50
C SER A 53 16.95 16.07 -27.90
N SER A 54 16.35 15.80 -26.74
CA SER A 54 16.33 14.47 -26.11
C SER A 54 15.31 14.38 -24.96
N ALA A 55 14.90 13.15 -24.63
CA ALA A 55 14.06 12.86 -23.48
C ALA A 55 14.78 13.16 -22.14
N VAL A 56 14.04 13.63 -21.15
CA VAL A 56 14.57 13.96 -19.82
C VAL A 56 14.66 12.72 -18.93
N THR A 57 15.72 12.64 -18.11
CA THR A 57 15.80 11.66 -17.01
C THR A 57 15.69 12.40 -15.69
N LEU A 58 14.61 12.16 -14.95
CA LEU A 58 14.34 12.77 -13.65
C LEU A 58 14.98 11.96 -12.51
N PRO A 59 15.25 12.58 -11.35
CA PRO A 59 15.73 11.87 -10.16
C PRO A 59 14.76 10.75 -9.72
N PRO A 60 15.25 9.68 -9.06
CA PRO A 60 14.37 8.64 -8.57
C PRO A 60 13.42 9.17 -7.49
N GLY A 61 12.18 8.67 -7.50
CA GLY A 61 11.17 8.89 -6.48
C GLY A 61 11.04 7.69 -5.54
N HIS A 62 9.97 7.69 -4.76
CA HIS A 62 9.56 6.59 -3.89
C HIS A 62 8.10 6.28 -4.19
N GLU A 63 7.72 5.01 -4.15
CA GLU A 63 6.29 4.66 -4.14
C GLU A 63 5.59 5.24 -2.91
N ASP A 64 4.26 5.33 -2.97
CA ASP A 64 3.35 5.84 -1.93
C ASP A 64 3.61 7.28 -1.44
N LYS A 65 4.51 7.99 -2.11
CA LYS A 65 4.86 9.37 -1.81
C LYS A 65 4.63 10.25 -3.02
N PRO A 66 3.98 11.41 -2.85
CA PRO A 66 3.91 12.40 -3.91
C PRO A 66 5.30 12.79 -4.40
N TYR A 67 5.45 12.87 -5.72
CA TYR A 67 6.69 13.25 -6.39
C TYR A 67 6.48 14.55 -7.16
N ILE A 68 7.19 15.61 -6.75
CA ILE A 68 7.05 16.94 -7.34
C ILE A 68 8.02 17.08 -8.51
N ILE A 69 7.50 17.37 -9.69
CA ILE A 69 8.23 17.56 -10.93
C ILE A 69 8.17 19.04 -11.31
N SER A 70 9.31 19.71 -11.41
CA SER A 70 9.33 21.08 -11.94
C SER A 70 9.14 21.09 -13.45
N GLY A 71 8.30 21.98 -13.98
CA GLY A 71 8.14 22.19 -15.42
C GLY A 71 9.45 22.57 -16.11
N ALA A 72 10.30 23.35 -15.45
CA ALA A 72 11.64 23.68 -15.95
C ALA A 72 12.53 22.44 -16.19
N ALA A 73 12.40 21.40 -15.36
CA ALA A 73 13.14 20.15 -15.57
C ALA A 73 12.61 19.38 -16.80
N LEU A 74 11.30 19.41 -17.03
CA LEU A 74 10.70 18.80 -18.23
C LEU A 74 11.09 19.58 -19.50
N LEU A 75 11.24 20.89 -19.41
CA LEU A 75 11.65 21.76 -20.52
C LEU A 75 13.17 21.84 -20.73
N ALA A 76 13.99 21.13 -19.94
CA ALA A 76 15.44 21.30 -19.92
C ALA A 76 16.13 21.06 -21.29
N ASN A 77 15.51 20.25 -22.15
CA ASN A 77 16.00 19.89 -23.47
C ASN A 77 15.15 20.45 -24.62
N ALA A 78 14.20 21.35 -24.29
CA ALA A 78 13.29 21.98 -25.24
C ALA A 78 13.77 23.39 -25.61
N SER A 79 13.60 23.77 -26.87
CA SER A 79 13.92 25.10 -27.39
C SER A 79 12.98 25.47 -28.53
N ASP A 80 12.86 26.77 -28.78
CA ASP A 80 12.18 27.29 -29.96
C ASP A 80 13.14 28.20 -30.73
N VAL A 81 13.04 28.21 -32.06
CA VAL A 81 13.85 29.09 -32.90
C VAL A 81 13.26 30.50 -32.96
N ASP A 82 11.94 30.64 -32.76
CA ASP A 82 11.22 31.90 -32.82
C ASP A 82 11.60 32.80 -31.62
N ALA A 83 12.03 34.03 -31.91
CA ALA A 83 12.52 34.94 -30.87
C ALA A 83 11.42 35.38 -29.89
N ASN A 84 10.18 35.44 -30.36
CA ASN A 84 9.00 35.78 -29.57
C ASN A 84 8.49 34.60 -28.70
N ASP A 85 9.05 33.39 -28.81
CA ASP A 85 8.75 32.24 -27.95
C ASP A 85 9.77 32.04 -26.82
N ALA A 86 10.80 32.88 -26.76
CA ALA A 86 11.80 32.87 -25.70
C ALA A 86 11.15 33.01 -24.30
N GLY A 87 11.20 31.94 -23.51
CA GLY A 87 10.61 31.89 -22.17
C GLY A 87 9.09 31.67 -22.13
N HIS A 88 8.48 31.40 -23.27
CA HIS A 88 7.04 31.13 -23.40
C HIS A 88 6.70 29.64 -23.54
N LEU A 89 7.71 28.77 -23.59
CA LEU A 89 7.49 27.32 -23.60
C LEU A 89 6.79 26.83 -22.33
N SER A 90 5.80 25.96 -22.51
CA SER A 90 5.00 25.40 -21.42
C SER A 90 4.78 23.91 -21.60
N VAL A 91 4.47 23.22 -20.49
CA VAL A 91 4.17 21.78 -20.49
C VAL A 91 2.67 21.58 -20.38
N ALA A 92 2.12 20.74 -21.27
CA ALA A 92 0.71 20.35 -21.27
C ALA A 92 0.56 18.83 -21.36
N SER A 93 -0.65 18.34 -21.07
CA SER A 93 -1.04 16.93 -21.28
C SER A 93 -0.13 15.89 -20.59
N LEU A 94 0.47 16.26 -19.45
CA LEU A 94 1.40 15.39 -18.72
C LEU A 94 0.68 14.18 -18.13
N ALA A 95 1.12 12.99 -18.52
CA ALA A 95 0.61 11.70 -18.05
C ALA A 95 1.76 10.78 -17.61
N ALA A 96 1.55 10.03 -16.53
CA ALA A 96 2.52 9.05 -16.01
C ALA A 96 2.08 7.63 -16.42
N LEU A 97 2.97 6.89 -17.09
CA LEU A 97 2.69 5.60 -17.69
C LEU A 97 3.69 4.53 -17.23
N LYS A 98 3.21 3.30 -17.07
CA LYS A 98 4.03 2.10 -16.87
C LYS A 98 4.60 1.60 -18.20
N ALA A 99 5.48 0.61 -18.14
CA ALA A 99 6.08 -0.01 -19.33
C ALA A 99 5.06 -0.64 -20.30
N ASP A 100 3.90 -1.08 -19.79
CA ASP A 100 2.81 -1.64 -20.60
C ASP A 100 1.85 -0.58 -21.18
N GLY A 101 2.10 0.71 -20.92
CA GLY A 101 1.27 1.82 -21.35
C GLY A 101 0.05 2.10 -20.49
N SER A 102 -0.18 1.32 -19.41
CA SER A 102 -1.19 1.65 -18.41
C SER A 102 -0.75 2.83 -17.53
N SER A 103 -1.70 3.41 -16.79
CA SER A 103 -1.39 4.50 -15.87
C SER A 103 -0.42 4.05 -14.77
N ALA A 104 0.55 4.90 -14.43
CA ALA A 104 1.42 4.73 -13.25
C ALA A 104 0.95 5.54 -12.04
N GLY A 105 -0.13 6.32 -12.19
CA GLY A 105 -0.68 7.17 -11.14
C GLY A 105 -1.37 8.41 -11.70
N THR A 106 -1.55 9.44 -10.88
CA THR A 106 -2.22 10.68 -11.29
C THR A 106 -1.26 11.86 -11.31
N ILE A 107 -1.52 12.81 -12.22
CA ILE A 107 -0.79 14.07 -12.32
C ILE A 107 -1.72 15.21 -11.93
N THR A 108 -1.26 16.09 -11.06
CA THR A 108 -1.92 17.35 -10.71
C THR A 108 -1.01 18.51 -11.11
N ASP A 109 -1.51 19.44 -11.93
CA ASP A 109 -0.85 20.73 -12.14
C ASP A 109 -1.04 21.61 -10.90
N ASN A 110 0.06 22.05 -10.31
CA ASN A 110 0.04 22.89 -9.11
C ASN A 110 -0.15 24.38 -9.44
N HIS A 111 -0.23 24.74 -10.72
CA HIS A 111 -0.39 26.12 -11.25
C HIS A 111 0.70 27.10 -10.80
N ASN A 112 1.86 26.58 -10.40
CA ASN A 112 3.04 27.35 -10.00
C ASN A 112 4.29 26.96 -10.83
N GLY A 113 4.09 26.31 -11.97
CA GLY A 113 5.17 25.77 -12.81
C GLY A 113 5.71 24.41 -12.34
N SER A 114 4.98 23.70 -11.48
CA SER A 114 5.29 22.32 -11.09
C SER A 114 4.07 21.41 -11.17
N PHE A 115 4.34 20.11 -11.25
CA PHE A 115 3.35 19.05 -11.29
C PHE A 115 3.57 18.10 -10.11
N THR A 116 2.49 17.65 -9.49
CA THR A 116 2.52 16.61 -8.46
C THR A 116 2.11 15.28 -9.10
N PHE A 117 3.04 14.34 -9.17
CA PHE A 117 2.75 12.95 -9.50
C PHE A 117 2.41 12.19 -8.22
N THR A 118 1.23 11.56 -8.18
CA THR A 118 0.84 10.63 -7.12
C THR A 118 0.86 9.22 -7.72
N PRO A 119 1.86 8.37 -7.39
CA PRO A 119 1.93 7.00 -7.87
C PRO A 119 0.69 6.18 -7.52
N GLU A 120 0.42 5.14 -8.30
CA GLU A 120 -0.48 4.07 -7.82
C GLU A 120 0.09 3.41 -6.56
N LEU A 121 -0.80 3.03 -5.64
CA LEU A 121 -0.44 2.41 -4.37
C LEU A 121 0.39 1.13 -4.61
N ASN A 122 1.52 1.02 -3.91
CA ASN A 122 2.47 -0.11 -3.96
C ASN A 122 3.10 -0.35 -5.35
N TYR A 123 3.09 0.67 -6.22
CA TYR A 123 3.78 0.59 -7.50
C TYR A 123 5.19 1.19 -7.41
N ASN A 124 6.19 0.31 -7.47
CA ASN A 124 7.60 0.68 -7.66
C ASN A 124 8.15 0.23 -9.03
N GLY A 125 9.23 0.87 -9.45
CA GLY A 125 9.88 0.60 -10.74
C GLY A 125 9.82 1.78 -11.73
N PRO A 126 10.02 1.51 -13.04
CA PRO A 126 10.21 2.55 -14.05
C PRO A 126 8.90 3.25 -14.44
N VAL A 127 8.90 4.58 -14.42
CA VAL A 127 7.79 5.44 -14.87
C VAL A 127 8.22 6.23 -16.10
N ARG A 128 7.37 6.25 -17.13
CA ARG A 128 7.50 7.14 -18.29
C ARG A 128 6.47 8.25 -18.20
N PHE A 129 6.91 9.49 -18.24
CA PHE A 129 6.05 10.66 -18.34
C PHE A 129 5.94 11.07 -19.79
N SER A 130 4.73 11.03 -20.37
CA SER A 130 4.45 11.56 -21.71
C SER A 130 3.81 12.94 -21.58
N TYR A 131 4.24 13.91 -22.37
CA TYR A 131 3.70 15.27 -22.34
C TYR A 131 3.93 16.00 -23.66
N GLU A 132 3.27 17.14 -23.79
CA GLU A 132 3.44 18.08 -24.89
C GLU A 132 4.21 19.31 -24.39
N VAL A 133 5.12 19.80 -25.23
CA VAL A 133 5.71 21.14 -25.08
C VAL A 133 5.00 22.05 -26.05
N HIS A 134 4.40 23.12 -25.55
CA HIS A 134 3.69 24.13 -26.35
C HIS A 134 4.50 25.42 -26.37
N ASP A 135 4.52 26.09 -27.52
CA ASP A 135 5.00 27.47 -27.65
C ASP A 135 3.90 28.49 -27.23
N GLY A 136 4.18 29.78 -27.39
CA GLY A 136 3.24 30.87 -27.13
C GLY A 136 2.28 31.18 -28.28
N HIS A 137 2.39 30.51 -29.43
CA HIS A 137 1.82 30.93 -30.71
C HIS A 137 1.07 29.83 -31.49
N GLY A 138 0.96 28.63 -30.92
CA GLY A 138 0.11 27.51 -31.31
C GLY A 138 0.84 26.24 -31.75
N GLY A 139 2.17 26.22 -31.75
CA GLY A 139 2.99 25.05 -32.06
C GLY A 139 3.17 24.12 -30.87
N SER A 140 3.41 22.84 -31.15
CA SER A 140 3.46 21.79 -30.14
C SER A 140 4.25 20.56 -30.57
N VAL A 141 5.00 19.99 -29.65
CA VAL A 141 5.73 18.73 -29.84
C VAL A 141 5.51 17.77 -28.68
N VAL A 142 5.26 16.50 -28.99
CA VAL A 142 5.15 15.43 -27.99
C VAL A 142 6.53 14.91 -27.63
N THR A 143 6.82 14.79 -26.34
CA THR A 143 8.06 14.20 -25.84
C THR A 143 7.82 13.40 -24.56
N SER A 144 8.90 12.93 -23.94
CA SER A 144 8.80 12.18 -22.69
C SER A 144 9.95 12.44 -21.72
N ALA A 145 9.69 12.11 -20.46
CA ALA A 145 10.68 11.99 -19.40
C ALA A 145 10.59 10.61 -18.75
N SER A 146 11.62 10.21 -18.01
CA SER A 146 11.62 8.95 -17.25
C SER A 146 12.08 9.17 -15.82
N ALA A 147 11.55 8.36 -14.90
CA ALA A 147 12.03 8.24 -13.52
C ALA A 147 11.90 6.78 -13.06
N ALA A 148 12.47 6.46 -11.90
CA ALA A 148 12.25 5.19 -11.23
C ALA A 148 11.76 5.43 -9.80
N LEU A 149 10.70 4.74 -9.40
CA LEU A 149 10.20 4.70 -8.03
C LEU A 149 10.92 3.61 -7.27
N LYS A 150 11.49 3.98 -6.13
CA LYS A 150 12.07 3.03 -5.18
C LYS A 150 10.98 2.40 -4.33
N PRO A 151 11.12 1.12 -3.96
CA PRO A 151 10.18 0.48 -3.06
C PRO A 151 10.20 1.15 -1.69
N VAL A 152 9.06 1.10 -1.01
CA VAL A 152 8.83 1.58 0.36
C VAL A 152 8.22 0.43 1.12
N SER A 153 8.78 0.12 2.31
CA SER A 153 8.27 -0.98 3.11
C SER A 153 6.85 -0.69 3.60
N ASP A 154 5.97 -1.66 3.37
CA ASP A 154 4.61 -1.75 3.84
C ASP A 154 4.51 -2.71 5.01
N ASN A 155 3.46 -2.52 5.82
CA ASN A 155 3.14 -3.50 6.86
C ASN A 155 2.26 -4.61 6.27
N ALA A 156 2.56 -5.86 6.61
CA ALA A 156 1.71 -7.00 6.31
C ALA A 156 0.29 -6.81 6.86
N GLN A 157 -0.71 -7.25 6.10
CA GLN A 157 -2.09 -7.34 6.54
C GLN A 157 -2.42 -8.80 6.86
N ILE A 158 -2.74 -9.06 8.14
CA ILE A 158 -3.09 -10.40 8.64
C ILE A 158 -4.56 -10.40 9.06
N SER A 159 -5.32 -11.39 8.62
CA SER A 159 -6.74 -11.54 8.95
C SER A 159 -7.14 -13.00 9.13
N TYR A 160 -8.26 -13.26 9.78
CA TYR A 160 -8.87 -14.59 9.77
C TYR A 160 -9.48 -14.89 8.41
N ALA A 161 -9.26 -16.10 7.90
CA ALA A 161 -9.85 -16.54 6.63
C ALA A 161 -11.37 -16.82 6.73
N SER A 162 -11.86 -17.12 7.94
CA SER A 162 -13.30 -17.29 8.22
C SER A 162 -13.91 -15.98 8.72
N THR A 163 -15.08 -15.63 8.19
CA THR A 163 -15.86 -14.45 8.62
C THR A 163 -16.61 -14.65 9.94
N ASP A 164 -16.71 -15.89 10.46
CA ASP A 164 -17.38 -16.22 11.72
C ASP A 164 -16.38 -16.62 12.82
N HIS A 165 -15.37 -15.79 13.02
CA HIS A 165 -14.32 -16.05 14.00
C HIS A 165 -14.83 -16.04 15.46
N HIS A 166 -16.05 -15.55 15.73
CA HIS A 166 -16.63 -15.61 17.07
C HIS A 166 -16.99 -17.05 17.50
N LEU A 167 -17.11 -17.97 16.54
CA LEU A 167 -17.23 -19.42 16.76
C LEU A 167 -15.87 -20.14 16.78
N ALA A 168 -14.75 -19.42 16.61
CA ALA A 168 -13.42 -19.98 16.70
C ALA A 168 -13.09 -20.29 18.15
N GLY A 169 -13.15 -21.58 18.49
CA GLY A 169 -13.12 -21.96 19.88
C GLY A 169 -13.30 -23.42 20.13
N VAL A 170 -13.22 -23.73 21.42
CA VAL A 170 -13.48 -25.04 21.97
C VAL A 170 -14.57 -24.92 23.03
N THR A 171 -15.16 -26.04 23.43
CA THR A 171 -16.00 -26.10 24.62
C THR A 171 -15.40 -27.15 25.51
N GLU A 172 -15.33 -26.85 26.80
CA GLU A 172 -14.80 -27.80 27.78
C GLU A 172 -15.64 -29.08 27.84
N ASP A 173 -15.08 -30.11 28.46
CA ASP A 173 -15.65 -31.47 28.59
C ASP A 173 -15.89 -32.18 27.25
N ARG A 174 -15.49 -31.57 26.14
CA ARG A 174 -15.52 -32.16 24.79
C ARG A 174 -14.15 -32.68 24.36
N GLY A 175 -13.38 -33.19 25.33
CA GLY A 175 -12.11 -33.85 25.08
C GLY A 175 -12.28 -35.01 24.10
N TYR A 176 -11.41 -35.08 23.10
CA TYR A 176 -11.35 -36.21 22.18
C TYR A 176 -10.51 -37.33 22.83
N ILE A 177 -10.96 -38.58 22.72
CA ILE A 177 -10.30 -39.74 23.36
C ILE A 177 -8.84 -39.91 22.91
N ASP A 178 -8.47 -39.41 21.73
CA ASP A 178 -7.12 -39.51 21.16
C ASP A 178 -6.20 -38.30 21.46
N THR A 179 -6.73 -37.20 22.00
CA THR A 179 -5.94 -35.97 22.26
C THR A 179 -5.33 -35.91 23.65
N HIS A 180 -5.53 -36.94 24.49
CA HIS A 180 -5.05 -36.98 25.89
C HIS A 180 -5.57 -35.80 26.73
N ASP A 181 -6.90 -35.67 26.83
CA ASP A 181 -7.58 -34.62 27.61
C ASP A 181 -7.29 -33.18 27.12
N LYS A 182 -7.07 -33.02 25.80
CA LYS A 182 -6.90 -31.71 25.18
C LYS A 182 -8.09 -31.36 24.30
N LEU A 183 -8.58 -30.14 24.48
CA LEU A 183 -9.47 -29.51 23.53
C LEU A 183 -8.68 -29.09 22.29
N HIS A 184 -9.29 -29.20 21.11
CA HIS A 184 -8.65 -28.94 19.83
C HIS A 184 -9.52 -28.04 18.95
N PHE A 185 -8.90 -27.06 18.32
CA PHE A 185 -9.53 -26.19 17.33
C PHE A 185 -8.57 -25.95 16.16
N GLU A 186 -9.10 -25.79 14.95
CA GLU A 186 -8.33 -25.45 13.76
C GLU A 186 -8.86 -24.16 13.14
N GLY A 187 -7.94 -23.27 12.79
CA GLY A 187 -8.24 -22.03 12.12
C GLY A 187 -7.30 -21.78 10.95
N LYS A 188 -7.53 -20.67 10.27
CA LYS A 188 -6.67 -20.19 9.20
C LYS A 188 -6.56 -18.68 9.23
N LEU A 189 -5.34 -18.19 9.07
CA LEU A 189 -5.03 -16.79 8.81
C LEU A 189 -4.68 -16.61 7.32
N ASP A 190 -5.14 -15.50 6.75
CA ASP A 190 -4.64 -14.98 5.50
C ASP A 190 -3.62 -13.87 5.79
N ILE A 191 -2.59 -13.79 4.96
CA ILE A 191 -1.56 -12.75 5.02
C ILE A 191 -1.34 -12.18 3.63
N VAL A 192 -1.39 -10.87 3.52
CA VAL A 192 -1.09 -10.12 2.30
C VAL A 192 -0.02 -9.09 2.65
N ASP A 193 0.97 -8.96 1.78
CA ASP A 193 2.01 -7.95 1.91
C ASP A 193 2.37 -7.47 0.48
N PRO A 194 2.34 -6.16 0.21
CA PRO A 194 2.76 -5.62 -1.08
C PRO A 194 4.25 -5.82 -1.37
N ASP A 195 5.09 -5.95 -0.33
CA ASP A 195 6.53 -6.13 -0.49
C ASP A 195 6.90 -7.53 -0.99
N GLN A 196 7.81 -7.57 -1.95
CA GLN A 196 8.17 -8.80 -2.63
C GLN A 196 8.74 -9.85 -1.66
N GLY A 197 7.95 -10.90 -1.42
CA GLY A 197 8.35 -12.03 -0.58
C GLY A 197 8.23 -11.78 0.92
N GLU A 198 7.44 -10.78 1.33
CA GLU A 198 7.15 -10.47 2.74
C GLU A 198 5.78 -10.99 3.21
N ALA A 199 4.92 -11.43 2.28
CA ALA A 199 3.60 -12.05 2.55
C ALA A 199 3.71 -13.46 3.18
N MET A 200 4.36 -13.56 4.34
CA MET A 200 4.61 -14.80 5.06
C MET A 200 4.84 -14.55 6.56
N PHE A 201 4.48 -15.54 7.37
CA PHE A 201 4.75 -15.49 8.81
C PHE A 201 6.24 -15.66 9.12
N ASP A 202 6.70 -15.00 10.19
CA ASP A 202 8.08 -15.06 10.65
C ASP A 202 8.37 -16.40 11.34
N ILE A 203 9.09 -17.24 10.62
CA ILE A 203 9.53 -18.56 11.09
C ILE A 203 10.57 -18.52 12.22
N ASN A 204 11.01 -17.36 12.70
CA ASN A 204 11.99 -17.28 13.77
C ASN A 204 11.41 -16.71 15.08
N TYR A 205 10.12 -16.33 15.09
CA TYR A 205 9.53 -15.67 16.25
C TYR A 205 9.15 -16.64 17.37
N GLY A 206 8.65 -17.84 17.03
CA GLY A 206 8.29 -18.89 17.99
C GLY A 206 9.16 -20.16 17.86
N PRO A 207 9.11 -21.08 18.85
CA PRO A 207 9.77 -22.39 18.75
C PRO A 207 9.38 -23.13 17.47
N GLN A 208 10.39 -23.58 16.72
CA GLN A 208 10.17 -24.28 15.47
C GLN A 208 9.88 -25.77 15.67
N THR A 209 8.89 -26.27 14.96
CA THR A 209 8.62 -27.70 14.79
C THR A 209 8.81 -28.10 13.32
N TYR A 210 8.71 -29.39 13.01
CA TYR A 210 8.82 -29.87 11.63
C TYR A 210 7.75 -29.29 10.69
N THR A 211 6.58 -28.94 11.23
CA THR A 211 5.40 -28.55 10.43
C THR A 211 4.95 -27.09 10.63
N GLY A 212 5.48 -26.36 11.61
CA GLY A 212 5.04 -24.99 11.88
C GLY A 212 5.75 -24.29 13.03
N ILE A 213 5.26 -23.10 13.35
CA ILE A 213 5.74 -22.19 14.39
C ILE A 213 4.85 -22.37 15.62
N GLY A 214 5.44 -22.79 16.74
CA GLY A 214 4.74 -22.95 18.02
C GLY A 214 4.60 -21.63 18.76
N TYR A 215 3.47 -21.44 19.44
CA TYR A 215 3.19 -20.29 20.29
C TYR A 215 2.49 -20.75 21.56
N ASP A 216 3.01 -20.35 22.72
CA ASP A 216 2.30 -20.54 23.98
C ASP A 216 1.31 -19.39 24.18
N THR A 217 0.11 -19.72 24.61
CA THR A 217 -0.98 -18.76 24.80
C THR A 217 -1.05 -18.27 26.25
N LYS A 218 -1.81 -17.21 26.51
CA LYS A 218 -1.91 -16.61 27.86
C LYS A 218 -2.52 -17.55 28.90
N LEU A 219 -3.42 -18.45 28.51
CA LEU A 219 -4.05 -19.43 29.40
C LEU A 219 -3.36 -20.81 29.34
N GLY A 220 -2.14 -20.90 28.80
CA GLY A 220 -1.34 -22.12 28.80
C GLY A 220 -1.78 -23.18 27.79
N GLY A 221 -2.55 -22.78 26.79
CA GLY A 221 -2.72 -23.50 25.53
C GLY A 221 -1.50 -23.35 24.62
N HIS A 222 -1.57 -24.02 23.47
CA HIS A 222 -0.53 -24.03 22.45
C HIS A 222 -1.13 -23.88 21.07
N ILE A 223 -0.58 -22.95 20.29
CA ILE A 223 -0.90 -22.76 18.87
C ILE A 223 0.27 -23.25 18.02
N LEU A 224 -0.03 -24.05 16.99
CA LEU A 224 0.93 -24.42 15.96
C LEU A 224 0.49 -23.80 14.63
N LEU A 225 1.18 -22.74 14.21
CA LEU A 225 0.91 -22.02 12.96
C LEU A 225 1.76 -22.58 11.81
N MET A 226 1.10 -23.08 10.78
CA MET A 226 1.70 -23.57 9.55
C MET A 226 1.98 -22.41 8.58
N ARG A 227 2.86 -22.64 7.60
CA ARG A 227 3.30 -21.60 6.65
C ARG A 227 2.20 -21.10 5.73
N ASP A 228 1.19 -21.92 5.47
CA ASP A 228 0.01 -21.58 4.67
C ASP A 228 -1.10 -20.88 5.48
N GLY A 229 -0.79 -20.52 6.73
CA GLY A 229 -1.69 -19.79 7.63
C GLY A 229 -2.66 -20.69 8.39
N HIS A 230 -2.73 -21.99 8.09
CA HIS A 230 -3.47 -22.93 8.93
C HIS A 230 -2.84 -23.00 10.31
N TYR A 231 -3.66 -23.03 11.36
CA TYR A 231 -3.16 -23.21 12.71
C TYR A 231 -4.04 -24.17 13.49
N THR A 232 -3.41 -24.91 14.41
CA THR A 232 -4.12 -25.67 15.43
C THR A 232 -3.98 -24.97 16.76
N TYR A 233 -5.02 -25.02 17.58
CA TYR A 233 -5.01 -24.61 18.98
C TYR A 233 -5.31 -25.84 19.84
N THR A 234 -4.51 -26.04 20.88
CA THR A 234 -4.77 -27.08 21.89
C THR A 234 -4.65 -26.53 23.29
N ILE A 235 -5.57 -26.92 24.17
CA ILE A 235 -5.50 -26.60 25.60
C ILE A 235 -5.94 -27.80 26.41
N ARG A 236 -5.33 -28.01 27.58
CA ARG A 236 -5.76 -29.08 28.49
C ARG A 236 -7.14 -28.75 29.07
N ASP A 237 -8.06 -29.70 28.94
CA ASP A 237 -9.43 -29.61 29.42
C ASP A 237 -9.48 -29.50 30.95
N LEU A 238 -8.66 -30.32 31.63
CA LEU A 238 -8.57 -30.37 33.10
C LEU A 238 -7.86 -29.16 33.75
N GLN A 239 -7.68 -28.05 33.04
CA GLN A 239 -7.13 -26.84 33.67
C GLN A 239 -8.16 -26.21 34.61
N PRO A 240 -7.76 -25.77 35.83
CA PRO A 240 -8.71 -25.22 36.79
C PRO A 240 -9.53 -24.03 36.28
N GLN A 241 -8.95 -23.20 35.42
CA GLN A 241 -9.64 -22.04 34.82
C GLN A 241 -10.62 -22.43 33.71
N VAL A 242 -10.34 -23.53 32.99
CA VAL A 242 -11.27 -24.08 31.99
C VAL A 242 -12.46 -24.66 32.76
N GLN A 243 -12.22 -25.64 33.62
CA GLN A 243 -13.20 -26.34 34.49
C GLN A 243 -13.95 -25.48 35.51
N SER A 244 -13.69 -24.16 35.53
CA SER A 244 -14.42 -23.22 36.37
C SER A 244 -15.54 -22.51 35.63
N LEU A 245 -15.65 -22.73 34.33
CA LEU A 245 -16.65 -22.10 33.49
C LEU A 245 -18.01 -22.76 33.69
N SER A 246 -19.03 -21.93 33.89
CA SER A 246 -20.41 -22.37 33.89
C SER A 246 -20.97 -22.36 32.48
N GLN A 247 -22.08 -23.06 32.26
CA GLN A 247 -22.78 -23.05 30.98
C GLN A 247 -23.10 -21.61 30.52
N GLY A 248 -22.60 -21.24 29.35
CA GLY A 248 -22.77 -19.91 28.75
C GLY A 248 -21.67 -18.91 29.11
N GLU A 249 -20.76 -19.24 30.02
CA GLU A 249 -19.53 -18.47 30.25
C GLU A 249 -18.50 -18.74 29.14
N VAL A 250 -17.67 -17.75 28.86
CA VAL A 250 -16.64 -17.81 27.82
C VAL A 250 -15.35 -17.20 28.35
N LEU A 251 -14.23 -17.93 28.21
CA LEU A 251 -12.89 -17.39 28.35
C LEU A 251 -12.25 -17.22 26.98
N THR A 252 -11.48 -16.15 26.79
CA THR A 252 -10.71 -15.95 25.57
C THR A 252 -9.23 -16.15 25.88
N ASP A 253 -8.64 -17.17 25.25
CA ASP A 253 -7.21 -17.37 25.21
C ASP A 253 -6.60 -16.66 24.00
N GLN A 254 -5.32 -16.32 24.05
CA GLN A 254 -4.69 -15.56 22.98
C GLN A 254 -3.17 -15.76 22.89
N CYS A 255 -2.63 -15.61 21.68
CA CYS A 255 -1.19 -15.45 21.43
C CYS A 255 -0.92 -14.40 20.35
N VAL A 256 0.27 -13.82 20.37
CA VAL A 256 0.72 -12.89 19.32
C VAL A 256 1.59 -13.65 18.32
N VAL A 257 1.21 -13.59 17.06
CA VAL A 257 2.00 -14.07 15.92
C VAL A 257 2.62 -12.89 15.18
N ARG A 258 3.63 -13.17 14.34
CA ARG A 258 4.39 -12.13 13.63
C ARG A 258 4.59 -12.49 12.16
N ALA A 259 4.41 -11.51 11.28
CA ALA A 259 4.81 -11.55 9.88
C ALA A 259 6.31 -11.27 9.73
N LYS A 260 6.86 -11.58 8.56
CA LYS A 260 8.30 -11.47 8.29
C LYS A 260 8.84 -10.04 8.40
N ASP A 261 8.04 -9.05 8.02
CA ASP A 261 8.30 -7.61 8.15
C ASP A 261 8.30 -7.13 9.62
N GLY A 262 7.80 -7.96 10.54
CA GLY A 262 7.67 -7.67 11.96
C GLY A 262 6.25 -7.27 12.38
N THR A 263 5.30 -7.15 11.46
CA THR A 263 3.90 -6.85 11.77
C THR A 263 3.31 -7.96 12.65
N THR A 264 2.64 -7.56 13.73
CA THR A 264 2.08 -8.50 14.72
C THR A 264 0.57 -8.63 14.59
N PHE A 265 0.06 -9.84 14.86
CA PHE A 265 -1.37 -10.12 14.93
C PHE A 265 -1.69 -10.98 16.15
N THR A 266 -2.83 -10.72 16.80
CA THR A 266 -3.26 -11.50 17.96
C THR A 266 -4.27 -12.54 17.52
N ILE A 267 -3.91 -13.82 17.66
CA ILE A 267 -4.88 -14.91 17.58
C ILE A 267 -5.66 -14.96 18.89
N GLU A 268 -6.99 -14.99 18.81
CA GLU A 268 -7.90 -15.14 19.94
C GLU A 268 -8.71 -16.43 19.77
N VAL A 269 -8.87 -17.22 20.83
CA VAL A 269 -9.64 -18.47 20.79
C VAL A 269 -10.58 -18.50 21.98
N ASN A 270 -11.87 -18.71 21.73
CA ASN A 270 -12.88 -18.76 22.77
C ASN A 270 -13.01 -20.18 23.36
N ILE A 271 -13.15 -20.27 24.68
CA ILE A 271 -13.36 -21.49 25.44
C ILE A 271 -14.72 -21.35 26.11
N HIS A 272 -15.69 -22.14 25.68
CA HIS A 272 -17.06 -22.10 26.18
C HIS A 272 -17.25 -23.10 27.32
N GLY A 273 -17.93 -22.67 28.38
CA GLY A 273 -18.25 -23.52 29.53
C GLY A 273 -19.41 -24.47 29.29
N THR A 274 -19.40 -25.57 30.03
CA THR A 274 -20.48 -26.58 30.14
C THR A 274 -21.10 -26.52 31.54
N ASN A 275 -22.10 -27.35 31.78
CA ASN A 275 -22.66 -27.50 33.12
C ASN A 275 -22.08 -28.76 33.78
N ASP A 276 -21.25 -28.57 34.79
CA ASP A 276 -20.67 -29.66 35.57
C ASP A 276 -21.70 -30.39 36.44
N ALA A 277 -21.51 -31.70 36.58
CA ALA A 277 -22.24 -32.48 37.57
C ALA A 277 -21.71 -32.20 39.00
N PRO A 278 -22.58 -32.08 40.02
CA PRO A 278 -22.12 -31.91 41.39
C PRO A 278 -21.39 -33.15 41.88
N THR A 279 -20.25 -32.96 42.54
CA THR A 279 -19.51 -34.03 43.21
C THR A 279 -20.01 -34.19 44.65
N LEU A 280 -20.26 -35.43 45.08
CA LEU A 280 -20.67 -35.76 46.43
C LEU A 280 -19.47 -36.32 47.20
N SER A 281 -19.10 -35.67 48.29
CA SER A 281 -18.19 -36.25 49.29
C SER A 281 -18.97 -36.60 50.55
N ALA A 282 -18.90 -37.86 50.96
CA ALA A 282 -19.50 -38.37 52.18
C ALA A 282 -18.40 -38.78 53.16
N GLN A 283 -18.54 -38.35 54.41
CA GLN A 283 -17.65 -38.79 55.48
C GLN A 283 -17.96 -40.26 55.83
N THR A 284 -17.02 -41.17 55.62
CA THR A 284 -17.15 -42.57 56.08
C THR A 284 -16.66 -42.69 57.52
N GLN A 285 -17.54 -43.18 58.39
CA GLN A 285 -17.22 -43.62 59.76
C GLN A 285 -17.87 -44.97 60.00
N ALA A 286 -17.14 -45.88 60.65
CA ALA A 286 -17.66 -47.18 61.06
C ALA A 286 -18.28 -47.08 62.46
N VAL A 287 -19.44 -47.71 62.65
CA VAL A 287 -20.05 -47.93 63.97
C VAL A 287 -20.01 -49.42 64.29
N THR A 288 -19.81 -49.76 65.55
CA THR A 288 -20.01 -51.11 66.09
C THR A 288 -21.46 -51.28 66.57
N GLU A 289 -21.93 -52.52 66.71
CA GLU A 289 -23.34 -52.86 67.04
C GLU A 289 -23.84 -52.19 68.35
N ASP A 290 -22.92 -51.86 69.28
CA ASP A 290 -23.19 -51.15 70.54
C ASP A 290 -22.76 -49.67 70.55
N GLY A 291 -22.52 -49.07 69.37
CA GLY A 291 -22.01 -47.70 69.22
C GLY A 291 -23.09 -46.60 69.18
N ASN A 292 -22.70 -45.36 69.50
CA ASN A 292 -23.57 -44.18 69.41
C ASN A 292 -24.05 -43.89 67.98
N SER A 293 -25.28 -43.39 67.83
CA SER A 293 -25.83 -42.92 66.55
C SER A 293 -24.90 -41.91 65.87
N LEU A 294 -24.59 -42.16 64.60
CA LEU A 294 -23.71 -41.31 63.80
C LEU A 294 -24.52 -40.33 62.95
N ASN A 295 -24.30 -39.04 63.14
CA ASN A 295 -24.84 -37.99 62.27
C ASN A 295 -23.76 -37.61 61.25
N GLY A 296 -23.87 -38.13 60.02
CA GLY A 296 -23.02 -37.73 58.90
C GLY A 296 -23.53 -36.45 58.23
N ARG A 297 -22.62 -35.63 57.71
CA ARG A 297 -22.96 -34.56 56.76
C ARG A 297 -22.42 -34.97 55.39
N CYS A 298 -23.27 -34.96 54.37
CA CYS A 298 -22.82 -35.02 52.98
C CYS A 298 -22.54 -33.59 52.52
N LYS A 299 -21.38 -33.38 51.87
CA LYS A 299 -21.07 -32.11 51.21
C LYS A 299 -21.14 -32.35 49.70
N ALA A 300 -22.03 -31.62 49.03
CA ALA A 300 -22.02 -31.51 47.58
C ALA A 300 -21.18 -30.29 47.21
N GLU A 301 -20.18 -30.48 46.34
CA GLU A 301 -19.36 -29.41 45.78
C GLU A 301 -19.47 -29.47 44.26
N ILE A 302 -19.71 -28.32 43.62
CA ILE A 302 -19.49 -28.14 42.18
C ILE A 302 -18.11 -27.50 42.06
N LEU A 303 -17.31 -27.87 41.06
CA LEU A 303 -15.98 -27.28 40.85
C LEU A 303 -16.04 -25.78 40.56
N THR A 304 -17.22 -25.26 40.21
CA THR A 304 -17.48 -23.83 40.09
C THR A 304 -17.53 -23.16 41.47
N THR A 305 -16.59 -22.26 41.74
CA THR A 305 -16.72 -21.28 42.84
C THR A 305 -16.24 -19.91 42.38
N VAL A 306 -17.19 -19.00 42.14
CA VAL A 306 -17.00 -17.60 42.53
C VAL A 306 -18.13 -17.19 43.47
N GLN A 307 -17.75 -16.89 44.72
CA GLN A 307 -18.52 -16.23 45.76
C GLN A 307 -19.05 -14.86 45.25
N ARG A 308 -20.30 -14.39 45.39
CA ARG A 308 -21.10 -13.99 46.58
C ARG A 308 -22.49 -13.53 46.07
N SER A 309 -23.61 -13.74 46.75
CA SER A 309 -24.01 -12.96 47.95
C SER A 309 -25.07 -13.70 48.78
N PRO A 310 -25.07 -13.54 50.12
CA PRO A 310 -26.17 -14.02 50.94
C PRO A 310 -27.39 -13.13 50.72
N ILE A 311 -28.49 -13.76 50.36
CA ILE A 311 -29.83 -13.16 50.41
C ILE A 311 -30.09 -12.77 51.86
N ARG A 312 -30.41 -11.49 52.09
CA ARG A 312 -31.16 -11.02 53.25
C ARG A 312 -32.58 -10.70 52.81
#